data_AF-A0A1X7IV45-F1
#
_entry.id   AF-A0A1X7IV45-F1
#
_cell.length_a   1.000
_cell.length_b   1.000
_cell.length_c   1.000
_cell.angle_alpha   90.00
_cell.angle_beta   90.00
_cell.angle_gamma   90.00
#
_symmetry.space_group_name_H-M   'P 1'
#
loop_
_entity.id
_entity.type
_entity.pdbx_description
1 polymer ?
#
loop_
_entity_poly.entity_id
_entity_poly.type
_entity_poly.pdbx_seq_one_letter_code
_entity_poly.pdbx_strand_id
1 'polypeptide(L)'
;MSDKSFDGPPLSNTAKPSDGQGVSARSRVLRPFGYAGITIVWLALSTVVAGLVAVIPFSILQQGDLASSPGVENLSKDTEWLAALIALPIVALMFGAVICLLFVGSFSLFVLSLIAFTRSLRPSYAHEQLTTTRWTSDAIGPVRLGGVLAQTGAAPARYKDVLDKQSLSLIPVRRTRFSAFWTSVMFFAWVPSGSTILGGFWLGLAYLVTVAWATWPVTGPMVIVWAAVSLALTAVGLRIVLRGHRANLARQFSQPTT
;
A
#
# COMPACT_ATOMS: atom_id res chain seq x y z
N MET A 1 28.67 -5.29 5.57
CA MET A 1 27.60 -6.23 5.19
C MET A 1 27.28 -5.98 3.73
N SER A 2 27.63 -6.90 2.83
CA SER A 2 27.16 -6.81 1.44
C SER A 2 25.68 -7.15 1.45
N ASP A 3 24.85 -6.15 1.20
CA ASP A 3 23.40 -6.31 1.10
C ASP A 3 23.11 -7.18 -0.12
N LYS A 4 23.04 -8.50 0.08
CA LYS A 4 22.64 -9.43 -0.98
C LYS A 4 21.13 -9.30 -1.12
N SER A 5 20.69 -8.28 -1.85
CA SER A 5 19.34 -8.24 -2.41
C SER A 5 19.14 -9.56 -3.13
N PHE A 6 18.16 -10.35 -2.69
CA PHE A 6 17.77 -11.50 -3.48
C PHE A 6 17.03 -10.92 -4.69
N ASP A 7 17.77 -10.76 -5.78
CA ASP A 7 17.17 -10.52 -7.07
C ASP A 7 16.42 -11.79 -7.46
N GLY A 8 15.13 -11.78 -7.13
CA GLY A 8 14.17 -12.59 -7.87
C GLY A 8 14.42 -12.38 -9.37
N PRO A 9 14.03 -13.36 -10.21
CA PRO A 9 14.39 -13.36 -11.62
C PRO A 9 14.15 -11.99 -12.25
N PRO A 10 15.07 -11.50 -13.09
CA PRO A 10 15.00 -10.16 -13.65
C PRO A 10 13.62 -9.84 -14.16
N LEU A 11 13.11 -8.63 -13.88
CA LEU A 11 11.83 -8.18 -14.44
C LEU A 11 11.84 -8.17 -15.99
N SER A 12 13.03 -8.21 -16.60
CA SER A 12 13.33 -8.33 -18.03
C SER A 12 13.48 -9.77 -18.52
N ASN A 13 13.86 -10.72 -17.66
CA ASN A 13 13.94 -12.13 -17.99
C ASN A 13 12.64 -12.77 -17.55
N THR A 14 11.77 -13.04 -18.52
CA THR A 14 10.88 -14.19 -18.45
C THR A 14 11.76 -15.38 -18.07
N ALA A 15 11.82 -15.72 -16.78
CA ALA A 15 12.38 -16.98 -16.36
C ALA A 15 11.63 -18.02 -17.17
N LYS A 16 12.31 -18.58 -18.17
CA LYS A 16 11.79 -19.66 -18.97
C LYS A 16 11.36 -20.69 -17.92
N PRO A 17 10.06 -21.03 -17.83
CA PRO A 17 9.60 -21.98 -16.83
C PRO A 17 10.50 -23.19 -16.98
N SER A 18 11.15 -23.62 -15.89
CA SER A 18 12.06 -24.76 -15.89
C SER A 18 11.42 -25.86 -16.74
N ASP A 19 12.03 -26.11 -17.91
CA ASP A 19 11.50 -26.99 -18.95
C ASP A 19 11.27 -28.37 -18.29
N GLY A 20 10.04 -28.69 -17.85
CA GLY A 20 9.73 -30.03 -17.33
C GLY A 20 8.69 -30.20 -16.21
N GLN A 21 8.36 -29.21 -15.38
CA GLN A 21 7.30 -29.38 -14.35
C GLN A 21 5.98 -28.73 -14.77
N GLY A 22 5.21 -29.45 -15.59
CA GLY A 22 3.83 -29.09 -15.89
C GLY A 22 2.99 -28.91 -14.61
N VAL A 23 2.04 -27.99 -14.64
CA VAL A 23 1.12 -27.77 -13.52
C VAL A 23 0.34 -29.05 -13.23
N SER A 24 0.44 -29.55 -11.98
CA SER A 24 -0.31 -30.73 -11.54
C SER A 24 -1.82 -30.55 -11.70
N ALA A 25 -2.55 -31.61 -12.05
CA ALA A 25 -4.00 -31.55 -12.25
C ALA A 25 -4.73 -31.01 -11.01
N ARG A 26 -4.29 -31.42 -9.81
CA ARG A 26 -4.80 -30.91 -8.54
C ARG A 26 -4.61 -29.41 -8.39
N SER A 27 -3.43 -28.87 -8.76
CA SER A 27 -3.19 -27.42 -8.75
C SER A 27 -4.13 -26.71 -9.71
N ARG A 28 -4.36 -27.24 -10.92
CA ARG A 28 -5.30 -26.64 -11.89
C ARG A 28 -6.70 -26.47 -11.33
N VAL A 29 -7.23 -27.51 -10.68
CA VAL A 29 -8.60 -27.49 -10.13
C VAL A 29 -8.70 -26.60 -8.88
N LEU A 30 -7.68 -26.55 -8.03
CA LEU A 30 -7.72 -25.77 -6.78
C LEU A 30 -7.39 -24.28 -6.97
N ARG A 31 -6.73 -23.89 -8.07
CA ARG A 31 -6.33 -22.51 -8.33
C ARG A 31 -7.48 -21.49 -8.26
N PRO A 32 -8.64 -21.72 -8.90
CA PRO A 32 -9.74 -20.77 -8.83
C PRO A 32 -10.20 -20.51 -7.40
N PHE A 33 -10.29 -21.54 -6.56
CA PHE A 33 -10.67 -21.40 -5.16
C PHE A 33 -9.61 -20.63 -4.35
N GLY A 34 -8.33 -20.94 -4.56
CA GLY A 34 -7.24 -20.21 -3.91
C GLY A 34 -7.23 -18.72 -4.27
N TYR A 35 -7.36 -18.38 -5.56
CA TYR A 35 -7.40 -16.98 -5.99
C TYR A 35 -8.70 -16.28 -5.62
N ALA A 36 -9.85 -16.97 -5.61
CA ALA A 36 -11.11 -16.41 -5.13
C ALA A 36 -11.00 -16.03 -3.65
N GLY A 37 -10.48 -16.93 -2.80
CA GLY A 37 -10.28 -16.65 -1.38
C GLY A 37 -9.35 -15.45 -1.15
N ILE A 38 -8.22 -15.40 -1.85
CA ILE A 38 -7.29 -14.27 -1.77
C ILE A 38 -7.94 -12.97 -2.27
N THR A 39 -8.73 -13.02 -3.34
CA THR A 39 -9.46 -11.86 -3.88
C THR A 39 -10.45 -11.30 -2.84
N ILE A 40 -11.21 -12.18 -2.18
CA ILE A 40 -12.16 -11.79 -1.13
C ILE A 40 -11.43 -11.16 0.05
N VAL A 41 -10.32 -11.75 0.50
CA VAL A 41 -9.52 -11.22 1.63
C VAL A 41 -9.01 -9.81 1.31
N TRP A 42 -8.41 -9.60 0.13
CA TRP A 42 -7.90 -8.28 -0.23
C TRP A 42 -9.01 -7.25 -0.47
N LEU A 43 -10.15 -7.68 -1.03
CA LEU A 43 -11.33 -6.82 -1.16
C LEU A 43 -11.84 -6.38 0.21
N ALA A 44 -11.95 -7.31 1.16
CA ALA A 44 -12.38 -7.02 2.52
C ALA A 44 -11.40 -6.05 3.21
N LEU A 45 -10.09 -6.29 3.11
CA LEU A 45 -9.08 -5.39 3.66
C LEU A 45 -9.15 -3.99 3.04
N SER A 46 -9.25 -3.88 1.70
CA SER A 46 -9.45 -2.60 1.02
C SER A 46 -10.70 -1.88 1.49
N THR A 47 -11.79 -2.61 1.68
CA THR A 47 -13.07 -2.07 2.16
C THR A 47 -12.96 -1.57 3.59
N VAL A 48 -12.31 -2.33 4.48
CA VAL A 48 -12.05 -1.91 5.87
C VAL A 48 -11.20 -0.64 5.91
N VAL A 49 -10.11 -0.59 5.14
CA VAL A 49 -9.22 0.59 5.10
C VAL A 49 -9.96 1.80 4.52
N ALA A 50 -10.75 1.64 3.46
CA ALA A 50 -11.61 2.70 2.94
C ALA A 50 -12.65 3.15 3.98
N GLY A 51 -13.23 2.20 4.72
CA GLY A 51 -14.12 2.45 5.84
C GLY A 51 -13.46 3.31 6.92
N LEU A 52 -12.21 3.01 7.30
CA LEU A 52 -11.47 3.81 8.30
C LEU A 52 -11.30 5.27 7.88
N VAL A 53 -11.10 5.55 6.59
CA VAL A 53 -11.08 6.93 6.07
C VAL A 53 -12.46 7.56 6.16
N ALA A 54 -13.52 6.82 5.87
CA ALA A 54 -14.88 7.35 5.92
C ALA A 54 -15.43 7.53 7.34
N VAL A 55 -14.97 6.74 8.32
CA VAL A 55 -15.50 6.73 9.70
C VAL A 55 -15.44 8.10 10.35
N ILE A 56 -14.33 8.83 10.21
CA ILE A 56 -14.17 10.13 10.86
C ILE A 56 -15.24 11.14 10.42
N PRO A 57 -15.37 11.50 9.12
CA PRO A 57 -16.37 12.47 8.71
C PRO A 57 -17.78 12.01 9.05
N PHE A 58 -18.10 10.72 8.92
CA PHE A 58 -19.42 10.20 9.32
C PHE A 58 -19.68 10.31 10.82
N SER A 59 -18.68 9.99 11.66
CA SER A 59 -18.82 10.10 13.11
C SER A 59 -19.01 11.55 13.57
N ILE A 60 -18.32 12.50 12.94
CA ILE A 60 -18.47 13.93 13.25
C ILE A 60 -19.87 14.39 12.86
N LEU A 61 -20.32 14.09 11.64
CA LEU A 61 -21.65 14.46 11.16
C LEU A 61 -22.79 13.91 12.04
N GLN A 62 -22.59 12.76 12.69
CA GLN A 62 -23.57 12.19 13.63
C GLN A 62 -23.58 12.86 15.01
N GLN A 63 -22.45 13.42 15.45
CA GLN A 63 -22.31 14.05 16.77
C GLN A 63 -22.68 15.54 16.79
N GLY A 64 -22.89 16.14 15.62
CA GLY A 64 -23.18 17.57 15.46
C GLY A 64 -21.94 18.36 15.01
N ASP A 65 -22.04 19.69 15.07
CA ASP A 65 -20.96 20.55 14.58
C ASP A 65 -19.68 20.37 15.40
N LEU A 66 -18.53 20.31 14.70
CA LEU A 66 -17.21 20.14 15.32
C LEU A 66 -16.91 21.22 16.39
N ALA A 67 -17.47 22.42 16.18
CA ALA A 67 -17.35 23.57 17.07
C ALA A 67 -17.94 23.34 18.47
N SER A 68 -18.89 22.40 18.61
CA SER A 68 -19.53 22.04 19.88
C SER A 68 -18.83 20.89 20.61
N SER A 69 -17.76 20.33 20.03
CA SER A 69 -17.06 19.21 20.65
C SER A 69 -16.21 19.67 21.87
N PRO A 70 -16.23 18.92 22.98
CA PRO A 70 -15.52 19.29 24.22
C PRO A 70 -14.01 19.53 24.01
N GLY A 71 -13.38 18.76 23.10
CA GLY A 71 -11.96 18.91 22.80
C GLY A 71 -11.62 20.24 22.11
N VAL A 72 -12.53 20.77 21.28
CA VAL A 72 -12.32 22.05 20.60
C VAL A 72 -12.49 23.23 21.57
N GLU A 73 -13.42 23.11 22.52
CA GLU A 73 -13.61 24.16 23.53
C GLU A 73 -12.39 24.28 24.46
N ASN A 74 -11.82 23.15 24.89
CA ASN A 74 -10.64 23.12 25.75
C ASN A 74 -9.37 23.63 25.05
N LEU A 75 -9.25 23.39 23.75
CA LEU A 75 -8.16 23.91 22.90
C LEU A 75 -8.02 25.44 22.94
N SER A 76 -9.12 26.15 23.22
CA SER A 76 -9.14 27.62 23.29
C SER A 76 -8.76 28.19 24.67
N LYS A 77 -8.77 27.36 25.72
CA LYS A 77 -8.64 27.80 27.13
C LYS A 77 -7.38 27.26 27.82
N ASP A 78 -6.85 26.11 27.41
CA ASP A 78 -5.73 25.41 28.07
C ASP A 78 -4.49 25.24 27.17
N THR A 79 -3.41 24.67 27.73
CA THR A 79 -2.19 24.26 27.00
C THR A 79 -2.40 23.10 26.02
N GLU A 80 -3.63 22.62 25.85
CA GLU A 80 -4.00 21.56 24.91
C GLU A 80 -3.69 21.90 23.44
N TRP A 81 -3.60 23.19 23.08
CA TRP A 81 -3.16 23.60 21.75
C TRP A 81 -1.76 23.09 21.38
N LEU A 82 -0.86 22.95 22.38
CA LEU A 82 0.48 22.41 22.16
C LEU A 82 0.42 20.90 21.87
N ALA A 83 -0.43 20.18 22.59
CA ALA A 83 -0.68 18.76 22.32
C ALA A 83 -1.30 18.57 20.93
N ALA A 84 -2.25 19.41 20.53
CA ALA A 84 -2.84 19.39 19.20
C ALA A 84 -1.81 19.69 18.10
N LEU A 85 -0.92 20.66 18.31
CA LEU A 85 0.15 21.01 17.37
C LEU A 85 1.11 19.83 17.13
N ILE A 86 1.38 19.03 18.16
CA ILE A 86 2.23 17.83 18.06
C ILE A 86 1.45 16.65 17.48
N ALA A 87 0.18 16.48 17.85
CA ALA A 87 -0.66 15.38 17.39
C ALA A 87 -1.00 15.50 15.90
N LEU A 88 -1.28 16.71 15.42
CA LEU A 88 -1.71 16.97 14.03
C LEU A 88 -0.74 16.42 12.97
N PRO A 89 0.59 16.65 13.03
CA PRO A 89 1.51 16.05 12.07
C PRO A 89 1.58 14.52 12.17
N ILE A 90 1.43 13.95 13.37
CA ILE A 90 1.39 12.49 13.57
C ILE A 90 0.13 11.90 12.92
N VAL A 91 -1.03 12.51 13.18
CA VAL A 91 -2.32 12.10 12.61
C VAL A 91 -2.30 12.29 11.09
N ALA A 92 -1.74 13.40 10.58
CA ALA A 92 -1.58 13.61 9.14
C ALA A 92 -0.69 12.54 8.50
N LEU A 93 0.40 12.14 9.16
CA LEU A 93 1.23 11.04 8.68
C LEU A 93 0.46 9.71 8.69
N MET A 94 -0.33 9.42 9.73
CA MET A 94 -1.13 8.20 9.81
C MET A 94 -2.22 8.14 8.74
N PHE A 95 -3.04 9.18 8.59
CA PHE A 95 -4.11 9.22 7.58
C PHE A 95 -3.55 9.33 6.15
N GLY A 96 -2.51 10.13 5.99
CA GLY A 96 -1.95 10.46 4.69
C GLY A 96 -1.01 9.41 4.14
N ALA A 97 -0.03 8.95 4.92
CA ALA A 97 0.94 7.96 4.46
C ALA A 97 0.47 6.54 4.78
N VAL A 98 0.16 6.24 6.05
CA VAL A 98 -0.11 4.85 6.47
C VAL A 98 -1.41 4.33 5.85
N ILE A 99 -2.53 5.02 6.06
CA ILE A 99 -3.84 4.57 5.57
C ILE A 99 -3.90 4.60 4.03
N CYS A 100 -3.34 5.63 3.39
CA CYS A 100 -3.30 5.69 1.93
C CYS A 100 -2.45 4.56 1.31
N LEU A 101 -1.24 4.31 1.84
CA LEU A 101 -0.39 3.22 1.35
C LEU A 101 -1.01 1.85 1.62
N LEU A 102 -1.65 1.67 2.78
CA LEU A 102 -2.40 0.45 3.07
C LEU A 102 -3.58 0.25 2.12
N PHE A 103 -4.32 1.30 1.81
CA PHE A 103 -5.44 1.24 0.87
C PHE A 103 -4.94 0.90 -0.54
N VAL A 104 -3.96 1.65 -1.05
CA VAL A 104 -3.37 1.43 -2.38
C VAL A 104 -2.72 0.05 -2.49
N GLY A 105 -2.00 -0.37 -1.45
CA GLY A 105 -1.36 -1.68 -1.36
C GLY A 105 -2.37 -2.82 -1.34
N SER A 106 -3.42 -2.72 -0.51
CA SER A 106 -4.48 -3.73 -0.44
C SER A 106 -5.29 -3.78 -1.73
N PHE A 107 -5.63 -2.61 -2.29
CA PHE A 107 -6.46 -2.52 -3.49
C PHE A 107 -5.73 -3.03 -4.73
N SER A 108 -4.44 -2.72 -4.86
CA SER A 108 -3.63 -3.30 -5.94
C SER A 108 -3.51 -4.82 -5.83
N LEU A 109 -3.37 -5.39 -4.63
CA LEU A 109 -3.39 -6.84 -4.42
C LEU A 109 -4.76 -7.46 -4.69
N PHE A 110 -5.86 -6.77 -4.37
CA PHE A 110 -7.20 -7.16 -4.80
C PHE A 110 -7.30 -7.23 -6.33
N VAL A 111 -6.86 -6.20 -7.06
CA VAL A 111 -6.94 -6.21 -8.52
C VAL A 111 -6.04 -7.30 -9.13
N LEU A 112 -4.83 -7.49 -8.61
CA LEU A 112 -3.91 -8.54 -9.07
C LEU A 112 -4.45 -9.95 -8.80
N SER A 113 -5.05 -10.18 -7.63
CA SER A 113 -5.70 -11.46 -7.30
C SER A 113 -6.94 -11.71 -8.15
N LEU A 114 -7.72 -10.67 -8.46
CA LEU A 114 -8.85 -10.77 -9.39
C LEU A 114 -8.38 -11.11 -10.82
N ILE A 115 -7.27 -10.54 -11.28
CA ILE A 115 -6.65 -10.92 -12.57
C ILE A 115 -6.23 -12.40 -12.54
N ALA A 116 -5.60 -12.86 -11.45
CA ALA A 116 -5.19 -14.25 -11.32
C ALA A 116 -6.40 -15.21 -11.28
N PHE A 117 -7.46 -14.83 -10.56
CA PHE A 117 -8.73 -15.55 -10.50
C PHE A 117 -9.37 -15.67 -11.87
N THR A 118 -9.57 -14.56 -12.58
CA THR A 118 -10.18 -14.56 -13.92
C THR A 118 -9.36 -15.34 -14.94
N ARG A 119 -8.03 -15.32 -14.86
CA ARG A 119 -7.17 -16.17 -15.69
C ARG A 119 -7.25 -17.64 -15.31
N SER A 120 -7.40 -17.97 -14.03
CA SER A 120 -7.52 -19.37 -13.58
C SER A 120 -8.79 -20.07 -14.07
N LEU A 121 -9.86 -19.32 -14.36
CA LEU A 121 -11.10 -19.84 -14.94
C LEU A 121 -11.00 -20.13 -16.44
N ARG A 122 -9.96 -19.62 -17.11
CA ARG A 122 -9.81 -19.73 -18.56
C ARG A 122 -8.94 -20.94 -18.91
N PRO A 123 -9.42 -21.88 -19.72
CA PRO A 123 -8.68 -23.10 -20.07
C PRO A 123 -7.38 -22.80 -20.83
N SER A 124 -7.31 -21.68 -21.56
CA SER A 124 -6.10 -21.23 -22.26
C SER A 124 -4.91 -20.98 -21.34
N TYR A 125 -5.12 -20.76 -20.03
CA TYR A 125 -4.07 -20.51 -19.05
C TYR A 125 -3.83 -21.69 -18.10
N ALA A 126 -4.47 -22.85 -18.34
CA ALA A 126 -4.41 -24.00 -17.43
C ALA A 126 -2.99 -24.57 -17.25
N HIS A 127 -2.12 -24.38 -18.25
CA HIS A 127 -0.74 -24.87 -18.25
C HIS A 127 0.26 -23.84 -17.69
N GLU A 128 -0.13 -22.57 -17.52
CA GLU A 128 0.78 -21.52 -17.05
C GLU A 128 0.81 -21.47 -15.51
N GLN A 129 1.96 -21.14 -14.92
CA GLN A 129 1.97 -20.61 -13.55
C GLN A 129 1.40 -19.18 -13.59
N LEU A 130 0.48 -18.82 -12.69
CA LEU A 130 -0.24 -17.55 -12.80
C LEU A 130 0.42 -16.41 -12.03
N THR A 131 1.00 -16.72 -10.86
CA THR A 131 1.62 -15.73 -9.98
C THR A 131 2.90 -16.26 -9.34
N THR A 132 3.83 -15.36 -9.05
CA THR A 132 5.06 -15.63 -8.30
C THR A 132 5.17 -14.75 -7.05
N THR A 133 6.15 -15.05 -6.21
CA THR A 133 6.47 -14.30 -5.00
C THR A 133 7.93 -13.83 -5.09
N ARG A 134 8.17 -12.55 -4.78
CA ARG A 134 9.51 -11.97 -4.62
C ARG A 134 9.77 -11.73 -3.14
N TRP A 135 11.03 -11.83 -2.73
CA TRP A 135 11.46 -11.51 -1.37
C TRP A 135 12.35 -10.27 -1.41
N THR A 136 12.10 -9.31 -0.52
CA THR A 136 12.84 -8.04 -0.46
C THR A 136 12.94 -7.54 0.98
N SER A 137 14.08 -6.94 1.32
CA SER A 137 14.30 -6.25 2.60
C SER A 137 13.61 -4.89 2.65
N ASP A 138 13.30 -4.30 1.50
CA ASP A 138 12.82 -2.92 1.40
C ASP A 138 11.31 -2.79 1.58
N ALA A 139 10.57 -3.90 1.56
CA ALA A 139 9.14 -3.86 1.74
C ALA A 139 8.76 -3.69 3.21
N ILE A 140 7.72 -2.90 3.45
CA ILE A 140 7.11 -2.72 4.77
C ILE A 140 6.24 -3.94 5.08
N GLY A 141 6.40 -4.49 6.28
CA GLY A 141 5.58 -5.59 6.77
C GLY A 141 5.85 -5.88 8.24
N PRO A 142 5.08 -6.80 8.86
CA PRO A 142 5.27 -7.16 10.26
C PRO A 142 6.69 -7.69 10.51
N VAL A 143 7.22 -7.42 11.70
CA VAL A 143 8.52 -7.92 12.15
C VAL A 143 8.51 -9.44 12.10
N ARG A 144 9.44 -10.04 11.35
CA ARG A 144 9.50 -11.50 11.19
C ARG A 144 10.36 -12.11 12.28
N LEU A 145 9.80 -13.06 13.04
CA LEU A 145 10.53 -13.90 14.00
C LEU A 145 11.73 -14.62 13.37
N GLY A 146 11.70 -14.83 12.05
CA GLY A 146 12.81 -15.38 11.28
C GLY A 146 14.09 -14.53 11.31
N GLY A 147 14.00 -13.20 11.38
CA GLY A 147 15.18 -12.32 11.51
C GLY A 147 15.86 -12.48 12.87
N VAL A 148 15.07 -12.69 13.93
CA VAL A 148 15.58 -13.00 15.28
C VAL A 148 16.23 -14.39 15.29
N LEU A 149 15.58 -15.40 14.69
CA LEU A 149 16.15 -16.75 14.59
C LEU A 149 17.41 -16.80 13.71
N ALA A 150 17.47 -16.01 12.64
CA ALA A 150 18.65 -15.88 11.78
C ALA A 150 19.86 -15.29 12.53
N GLN A 151 19.62 -14.37 13.49
CA GLN A 151 20.65 -13.82 14.37
C GLN A 151 21.14 -14.85 15.41
N THR A 152 20.26 -15.74 15.89
CA THR A 152 20.62 -16.79 16.86
C THR A 152 21.36 -18.00 16.28
N GLY A 153 21.50 -18.09 14.95
CA GLY A 153 22.18 -19.24 14.29
C GLY A 153 21.36 -20.53 14.24
N ALA A 154 20.17 -20.57 14.82
CA ALA A 154 19.28 -21.75 14.86
C ALA A 154 18.44 -21.94 13.58
N ALA A 155 18.54 -21.03 12.61
CA ALA A 155 17.79 -21.10 11.36
C ALA A 155 18.31 -22.23 10.43
N PRO A 156 17.43 -23.04 9.81
CA PRO A 156 17.85 -24.01 8.80
C PRO A 156 18.62 -23.31 7.68
N ALA A 157 19.80 -23.83 7.32
CA ALA A 157 20.72 -23.19 6.36
C ALA A 157 20.05 -22.81 5.03
N ARG A 158 19.01 -23.55 4.61
CA ARG A 158 18.26 -23.32 3.37
C ARG A 158 17.45 -22.02 3.34
N TYR A 159 17.08 -21.45 4.49
CA TYR A 159 16.21 -20.27 4.58
C TYR A 159 16.89 -19.03 5.15
N LYS A 160 18.17 -19.14 5.53
CA LYS A 160 18.94 -18.07 6.18
C LYS A 160 18.91 -16.75 5.39
N ASP A 161 18.95 -16.82 4.07
CA ASP A 161 19.03 -15.65 3.18
C ASP A 161 17.70 -14.94 2.90
N VAL A 162 16.59 -15.46 3.46
CA VAL A 162 15.21 -15.01 3.17
C VAL A 162 14.41 -14.71 4.44
N LEU A 163 14.88 -15.15 5.60
CA LEU A 163 14.18 -15.03 6.88
C LEU A 163 13.99 -13.59 7.38
N ASP A 164 14.85 -12.68 6.94
CA ASP A 164 14.81 -11.24 7.21
C ASP A 164 14.04 -10.45 6.14
N LYS A 165 13.69 -11.08 5.01
CA LYS A 165 13.05 -10.43 3.87
C LYS A 165 11.53 -10.56 3.94
N GLN A 166 10.83 -9.51 3.51
CA GLN A 166 9.39 -9.52 3.28
C GLN A 166 9.06 -10.18 1.95
N SER A 167 7.96 -10.95 1.94
CA SER A 167 7.45 -11.64 0.75
C SER A 167 6.36 -10.81 0.07
N LEU A 168 6.62 -10.35 -1.15
CA LEU A 168 5.64 -9.74 -2.03
C LEU A 168 5.10 -10.82 -2.98
N SER A 169 3.86 -11.22 -2.75
CA SER A 169 3.16 -12.26 -3.54
C SER A 169 2.28 -11.64 -4.63
N LEU A 170 1.63 -12.48 -5.44
CA LEU A 170 0.72 -12.09 -6.53
C LEU A 170 1.38 -11.35 -7.71
N ILE A 171 2.69 -11.54 -7.91
CA ILE A 171 3.38 -10.98 -9.09
C ILE A 171 2.96 -11.79 -10.32
N PRO A 172 2.31 -11.18 -11.34
CA PRO A 172 1.85 -11.92 -12.51
C PRO A 172 3.03 -12.49 -13.31
N VAL A 173 2.96 -13.79 -13.65
CA VAL A 173 3.93 -14.43 -14.56
C VAL A 173 3.83 -13.81 -15.96
N ARG A 174 2.61 -13.79 -16.51
CA ARG A 174 2.33 -13.13 -17.79
C ARG A 174 1.99 -11.65 -17.56
N ARG A 175 2.89 -10.77 -17.99
CA ARG A 175 2.75 -9.31 -17.87
C ARG A 175 2.01 -8.70 -19.04
N THR A 176 0.76 -8.35 -18.80
CA THR A 176 0.01 -7.40 -19.66
C THR A 176 0.27 -5.98 -19.20
N ARG A 177 0.03 -4.97 -20.04
CA ARG A 177 0.14 -3.55 -19.64
C ARG A 177 -0.65 -3.25 -18.37
N PHE A 178 -1.87 -3.78 -18.27
CA PHE A 178 -2.74 -3.62 -17.11
C PHE A 178 -2.16 -4.26 -15.84
N SER A 179 -1.73 -5.52 -15.92
CA SER A 179 -1.14 -6.22 -14.77
C SER A 179 0.22 -5.63 -14.36
N ALA A 180 1.00 -5.12 -15.31
CA ALA A 180 2.25 -4.42 -15.04
C ALA A 180 2.02 -3.11 -14.27
N PHE A 181 1.03 -2.31 -14.69
CA PHE A 181 0.62 -1.11 -13.97
C PHE A 181 0.27 -1.42 -12.51
N TRP A 182 -0.62 -2.39 -12.26
CA TRP A 182 -1.00 -2.75 -10.89
C TRP A 182 0.13 -3.35 -10.06
N THR A 183 1.06 -4.06 -10.71
CA THR A 183 2.29 -4.52 -10.05
C THR A 183 3.17 -3.34 -9.62
N SER A 184 3.30 -2.31 -10.46
CA SER A 184 4.01 -1.07 -10.10
C SER A 184 3.33 -0.32 -8.96
N VAL A 185 1.99 -0.28 -8.94
CA VAL A 185 1.21 0.31 -7.83
C VAL A 185 1.43 -0.48 -6.53
N MET A 186 1.43 -1.81 -6.59
CA MET A 186 1.75 -2.67 -5.45
C MET A 186 3.14 -2.36 -4.91
N PHE A 187 4.18 -2.36 -5.74
CA PHE A 187 5.54 -2.04 -5.30
C PHE A 187 5.66 -0.64 -4.73
N PHE A 188 4.95 0.34 -5.30
CA PHE A 188 4.92 1.69 -4.78
C PHE A 188 4.36 1.76 -3.35
N ALA A 189 3.30 1.00 -3.06
CA ALA A 189 2.67 0.97 -1.75
C ALA A 189 3.51 0.22 -0.71
N TRP A 190 4.07 -0.93 -1.09
CA TRP A 190 4.77 -1.80 -0.16
C TRP A 190 6.26 -1.45 0.00
N VAL A 191 6.87 -0.75 -0.95
CA VAL A 191 8.26 -0.26 -0.90
C VAL A 191 8.26 1.27 -1.04
N PRO A 192 7.73 2.01 -0.04
CA PRO A 192 7.61 3.45 -0.16
C PRO A 192 8.97 4.12 -0.04
N SER A 193 9.21 5.12 -0.90
CA SER A 193 10.34 6.03 -0.73
C SER A 193 10.04 7.10 0.32
N GLY A 194 11.07 7.77 0.84
CA GLY A 194 10.89 8.96 1.67
C GLY A 194 10.02 10.05 0.99
N SER A 195 10.11 10.20 -0.33
CA SER A 195 9.22 11.08 -1.10
C SER A 195 7.77 10.61 -1.09
N THR A 196 7.52 9.30 -1.13
CA THR A 196 6.17 8.72 -1.03
C THR A 196 5.56 9.01 0.34
N ILE A 197 6.35 8.85 1.41
CA ILE A 197 5.92 9.15 2.79
C ILE A 197 5.62 10.64 2.94
N LEU A 198 6.51 11.51 2.45
CA LEU A 198 6.31 12.96 2.50
C LEU A 198 5.08 13.41 1.69
N GLY A 199 4.89 12.85 0.50
CA GLY A 199 3.70 13.13 -0.31
C GLY A 199 2.42 12.62 0.37
N GLY A 200 2.48 11.45 1.02
CA GLY A 200 1.42 10.92 1.87
C GLY A 200 1.08 11.88 3.02
N PHE A 201 2.08 12.39 3.74
CA PHE A 201 1.87 13.38 4.81
C PHE A 201 1.06 14.60 4.33
N TRP A 202 1.39 15.16 3.16
CA TRP A 202 0.64 16.29 2.58
C TRP A 202 -0.80 15.92 2.20
N LEU A 203 -1.03 14.70 1.72
CA LEU A 203 -2.39 14.19 1.49
C LEU A 203 -3.16 14.01 2.79
N GLY A 204 -2.50 13.62 3.88
CA GLY A 204 -3.08 13.54 5.21
C GLY A 204 -3.48 14.90 5.74
N LEU A 205 -2.62 15.92 5.58
CA LEU A 205 -2.97 17.30 5.88
C LEU A 205 -4.16 17.79 5.05
N ALA A 206 -4.15 17.52 3.74
CA ALA A 206 -5.27 17.86 2.87
C ALA A 206 -6.57 17.21 3.35
N TYR A 207 -6.53 15.93 3.73
CA TYR A 207 -7.67 15.21 4.28
C TYR A 207 -8.17 15.84 5.58
N LEU A 208 -7.30 16.07 6.57
CA LEU A 208 -7.68 16.65 7.85
C LEU A 208 -8.25 18.07 7.70
N VAL A 209 -7.62 18.91 6.89
CA VAL A 209 -8.13 20.26 6.58
C VAL A 209 -9.52 20.14 5.94
N THR A 210 -9.68 19.25 4.96
CA THR A 210 -10.97 19.04 4.27
C THR A 210 -12.06 18.61 5.22
N VAL A 211 -11.79 17.62 6.07
CA VAL A 211 -12.75 17.17 7.08
C VAL A 211 -13.06 18.29 8.07
N ALA A 212 -12.05 19.00 8.55
CA ALA A 212 -12.23 20.08 9.52
C ALA A 212 -13.14 21.18 8.97
N TRP A 213 -12.85 21.76 7.80
CA TRP A 213 -13.68 22.85 7.29
C TRP A 213 -15.06 22.38 6.78
N ALA A 214 -15.17 21.13 6.30
CA ALA A 214 -16.46 20.59 5.84
C ALA A 214 -17.41 20.25 7.01
N THR A 215 -16.87 20.01 8.20
CA THR A 215 -17.64 19.71 9.42
C THR A 215 -17.72 20.89 10.38
N TRP A 216 -17.02 21.97 10.06
CA TRP A 216 -17.15 23.27 10.73
C TRP A 216 -18.19 24.11 9.99
N PRO A 217 -18.98 24.95 10.68
CA PRO A 217 -19.99 25.82 10.04
C PRO A 217 -19.36 27.00 9.27
N VAL A 218 -18.40 26.72 8.38
CA VAL A 218 -17.81 27.69 7.47
C VAL A 218 -18.86 28.06 6.42
N THR A 219 -19.23 29.33 6.35
CA THR A 219 -20.21 29.84 5.40
C THR A 219 -19.63 30.95 4.53
N GLY A 220 -20.29 31.20 3.38
CA GLY A 220 -19.92 32.29 2.47
C GLY A 220 -18.54 32.11 1.80
N PRO A 221 -17.76 33.19 1.61
CA PRO A 221 -16.54 33.17 0.82
C PRO A 221 -15.43 32.30 1.43
N MET A 222 -15.46 32.02 2.74
CA MET A 222 -14.48 31.18 3.40
C MET A 222 -14.50 29.73 2.90
N VAL A 223 -15.65 29.23 2.41
CA VAL A 223 -15.75 27.89 1.80
C VAL A 223 -14.82 27.79 0.59
N ILE A 224 -14.77 28.84 -0.24
CA ILE A 224 -13.93 28.88 -1.44
C ILE A 224 -12.45 28.87 -1.05
N VAL A 225 -12.08 29.65 -0.03
CA VAL A 225 -10.70 29.71 0.48
C VAL A 225 -10.25 28.33 0.97
N TRP A 226 -11.04 27.68 1.82
CA TRP A 226 -10.69 26.39 2.37
C TRP A 226 -10.72 25.26 1.33
N ALA A 227 -11.65 25.29 0.38
CA ALA A 227 -11.63 24.39 -0.77
C ALA A 227 -10.36 24.56 -1.60
N ALA A 228 -9.93 25.81 -1.85
CA ALA A 228 -8.69 26.09 -2.56
C ALA A 228 -7.46 25.60 -1.79
N VAL A 229 -7.41 25.77 -0.47
CA VAL A 229 -6.34 25.25 0.39
C VAL A 229 -6.29 23.71 0.33
N SER A 230 -7.42 23.03 0.50
CA SER A 230 -7.52 21.56 0.37
C SER A 230 -7.02 21.06 -0.98
N LEU A 231 -7.43 21.73 -2.08
CA LEU A 231 -7.00 21.39 -3.43
C LEU A 231 -5.49 21.62 -3.62
N ALA A 232 -4.95 22.72 -3.12
CA ALA A 232 -3.52 23.03 -3.20
C ALA A 232 -2.69 21.98 -2.45
N LEU A 233 -3.08 21.63 -1.21
CA LEU A 233 -2.41 20.58 -0.43
C LEU A 233 -2.47 19.23 -1.14
N THR A 234 -3.64 18.88 -1.71
CA THR A 234 -3.81 17.65 -2.50
C THR A 234 -2.89 17.64 -3.71
N ALA A 235 -2.83 18.73 -4.47
CA ALA A 235 -1.98 18.86 -5.65
C ALA A 235 -0.49 18.75 -5.30
N VAL A 236 -0.05 19.36 -4.19
CA VAL A 236 1.32 19.23 -3.68
C VAL A 236 1.63 17.78 -3.32
N GLY A 237 0.76 17.13 -2.54
CA GLY A 237 0.93 15.72 -2.14
C GLY A 237 1.01 14.79 -3.35
N LEU A 238 0.08 14.91 -4.30
CA LEU A 238 0.09 14.13 -5.55
C LEU A 238 1.34 14.37 -6.37
N ARG A 239 1.78 15.63 -6.52
CA ARG A 239 3.00 15.97 -7.27
C ARG A 239 4.24 15.31 -6.66
N ILE A 240 4.37 15.33 -5.34
CA ILE A 240 5.50 14.71 -4.63
C ILE A 240 5.45 13.19 -4.81
N VAL A 241 4.29 12.57 -4.61
CA VAL A 241 4.06 11.14 -4.85
C VAL A 241 4.44 10.73 -6.28
N LEU A 242 3.94 11.44 -7.28
CA LEU A 242 4.19 11.12 -8.69
C LEU A 242 5.67 11.26 -9.06
N ARG A 243 6.35 12.29 -8.54
CA ARG A 243 7.80 12.44 -8.70
C ARG A 243 8.57 11.31 -8.04
N GLY A 244 8.19 10.94 -6.81
CA GLY A 244 8.76 9.81 -6.09
C GLY A 244 8.59 8.49 -6.83
N HIS A 245 7.40 8.24 -7.36
CA HIS A 245 7.09 7.04 -8.13
C HIS A 245 7.96 6.91 -9.38
N ARG A 246 8.12 7.99 -10.16
CA ARG A 246 8.99 8.00 -11.35
C ARG A 246 10.44 7.69 -11.01
N ALA A 247 10.96 8.25 -9.91
CA ALA A 247 12.32 7.99 -9.45
C ALA A 247 12.50 6.54 -8.96
N ASN A 248 11.50 5.97 -8.27
CA ASN A 248 11.54 4.58 -7.80
C ASN A 248 11.49 3.58 -8.96
N LEU A 249 10.64 3.82 -9.97
CA LEU A 249 10.62 2.97 -11.16
C LEU A 249 11.99 2.98 -11.86
N ALA A 250 12.60 4.15 -12.02
CA ALA A 250 13.94 4.24 -12.63
C ALA A 250 14.98 3.40 -11.87
N ARG A 251 14.96 3.41 -10.53
CA ARG A 251 15.85 2.59 -9.70
C ARG A 251 15.58 1.09 -9.80
N GLN A 252 14.30 0.70 -9.77
CA GLN A 252 13.91 -0.72 -9.80
C GLN A 252 14.23 -1.40 -11.14
N PHE A 253 14.28 -0.63 -12.23
CA PHE A 253 14.64 -1.15 -13.56
C PHE A 253 16.11 -0.91 -13.93
N SER A 254 16.88 -0.17 -13.13
CA SER A 254 18.32 0.04 -13.33
C SER A 254 19.21 -0.91 -12.54
N GLN A 255 18.65 -1.77 -11.67
CA GLN A 255 19.45 -2.73 -10.93
C GLN A 255 20.02 -3.80 -11.89
N PRO A 256 21.35 -3.92 -12.00
CA PRO A 256 21.99 -4.90 -12.88
C PRO A 256 21.64 -6.30 -12.38
N THR A 257 21.19 -7.12 -13.31
CA THR A 257 20.82 -8.50 -13.06
C THR A 257 22.10 -9.32 -12.99
N THR A 258 22.63 -9.51 -11.78
CA THR A 258 23.78 -10.39 -11.53
C THR A 258 23.35 -11.84 -11.35
#